data_AF-A0A7X5QI87-F1
#
_entry.id   AF-A0A7X5QI87-F1
#
_cell.length_a   1.000
_cell.length_b   1.000
_cell.length_c   1.000
_cell.angle_alpha   90.00
_cell.angle_beta   90.00
_cell.angle_gamma   90.00
#
_symmetry.space_group_name_H-M   'P 1'
#
loop_
_entity.id
_entity.type
_entity.pdbx_description
1 polymer ?
#
loop_
_entity_poly.entity_id
_entity_poly.type
_entity_poly.pdbx_seq_one_letter_code
_entity_poly.pdbx_strand_id
1 'polypeptide(L)'
;MAHARRKFTEAQKVQPGKKAGRAEQGLTFIARLYAIEREAQPFSPDERRRLRQEKATPILKDFYDWLTEASRTVLPKSAIGTAITYALNQWLKLCLSGRRSYQY
;
A
#
# COMPACT_ATOMS: atom_id res chain seq x y z
N MET A 1 -6.65 1.71 4.53
CA MET A 1 -5.34 1.06 4.77
C MET A 1 -5.35 -0.05 5.82
N ALA A 2 -6.14 0.04 6.90
CA ALA A 2 -6.18 -0.97 7.97
C ALA A 2 -6.47 -2.42 7.48
N HIS A 3 -7.38 -2.57 6.51
CA HIS A 3 -7.70 -3.88 5.94
C HIS A 3 -6.57 -4.49 5.09
N ALA A 4 -5.80 -3.66 4.38
CA ALA A 4 -4.62 -4.12 3.64
C ALA A 4 -3.53 -4.60 4.59
N ARG A 5 -3.23 -3.84 5.66
CA ARG A 5 -2.27 -4.22 6.70
C ARG A 5 -2.61 -5.57 7.30
N ARG A 6 -3.87 -5.77 7.71
CA ARG A 6 -4.35 -7.06 8.25
C ARG A 6 -4.07 -8.21 7.29
N LYS A 7 -4.38 -8.06 5.99
CA LYS A 7 -4.12 -9.12 5.01
C LYS A 7 -2.64 -9.46 4.85
N PHE A 8 -1.76 -8.46 4.84
CA PHE A 8 -0.30 -8.70 4.81
C PHE A 8 0.22 -9.33 6.10
N THR A 9 -0.30 -8.94 7.27
CA THR A 9 0.03 -9.58 8.55
C THR A 9 -0.41 -11.04 8.59
N GLU A 10 -1.62 -11.36 8.12
CA GLU A 10 -2.08 -12.74 8.01
C GLU A 10 -1.20 -13.53 7.04
N ALA A 11 -0.87 -12.95 5.87
CA ALA A 11 0.05 -13.58 4.90
C ALA A 11 1.44 -13.89 5.50
N GLN A 12 1.95 -13.03 6.39
CA GLN A 12 3.21 -13.25 7.09
C GLN A 12 3.13 -14.43 8.07
N LYS A 13 2.01 -14.58 8.80
CA LYS A 13 1.81 -15.68 9.76
C LYS A 13 1.77 -17.05 9.09
N VAL A 14 1.21 -17.15 7.89
CA VAL A 14 1.13 -18.42 7.12
C VAL A 14 2.43 -18.77 6.37
N GLN A 15 3.42 -17.88 6.35
CA GLN A 15 4.76 -18.14 5.78
C GLN A 15 5.87 -17.93 6.82
N PRO A 16 5.86 -18.67 7.96
CA PRO A 16 6.91 -18.57 8.95
C PRO A 16 8.23 -19.09 8.36
N GLY A 17 9.29 -18.28 8.39
CA GLY A 17 10.64 -18.68 7.96
C GLY A 17 11.25 -17.87 6.81
N LYS A 18 10.45 -17.09 6.07
CA LYS A 18 10.98 -16.12 5.09
C LYS A 18 11.06 -14.73 5.71
N LYS A 19 12.04 -14.50 6.60
CA LYS A 19 12.49 -13.14 6.94
C LYS A 19 12.92 -12.48 5.61
N ALA A 20 12.34 -11.34 5.25
CA ALA A 20 12.36 -10.69 3.93
C ALA A 20 11.37 -11.22 2.86
N GLY A 21 10.27 -11.86 3.26
CA GLY A 21 9.19 -12.25 2.33
C GLY A 21 8.37 -11.06 1.81
N ARG A 22 7.68 -11.24 0.67
CA ARG A 22 6.77 -10.23 0.07
C ARG A 22 5.76 -9.62 1.06
N ALA A 23 5.34 -10.37 2.08
CA ALA A 23 4.46 -9.88 3.12
C ALA A 23 5.06 -8.73 3.93
N GLU A 24 6.34 -8.84 4.30
CA GLU A 24 7.08 -7.82 5.06
C GLU A 24 7.33 -6.56 4.22
N GLN A 25 7.64 -6.73 2.93
CA GLN A 25 7.76 -5.61 1.98
C GLN A 25 6.45 -4.82 1.91
N GLY A 26 5.30 -5.51 1.77
CA GLY A 26 3.98 -4.87 1.79
C GLY A 26 3.69 -4.13 3.10
N LEU A 27 4.05 -4.70 4.25
CA LEU A 27 3.93 -4.03 5.56
C LEU A 27 4.83 -2.78 5.65
N THR A 28 6.02 -2.81 5.06
CA THR A 28 6.96 -1.69 5.06
C THR A 28 6.41 -0.50 4.27
N PHE A 29 5.84 -0.72 3.08
CA PHE A 29 5.16 0.35 2.33
C PHE A 29 4.00 0.95 3.12
N ILE A 30 3.18 0.11 3.74
CA ILE A 30 2.05 0.57 4.56
C ILE A 30 2.54 1.38 5.77
N ALA A 31 3.62 0.96 6.41
CA ALA A 31 4.19 1.68 7.55
C ALA A 31 4.71 3.08 7.14
N ARG A 32 5.38 3.19 5.98
CA ARG A 32 5.84 4.49 5.44
C ARG A 32 4.68 5.44 5.19
N LEU A 33 3.56 4.94 4.65
CA LEU A 33 2.35 5.75 4.44
C LEU A 33 1.72 6.21 5.76
N TYR A 34 1.65 5.34 6.77
CA TYR A 34 1.18 5.72 8.10
C TYR A 34 2.09 6.76 8.78
N ALA A 35 3.40 6.70 8.56
CA ALA A 35 4.33 7.70 9.07
C ALA A 35 4.01 9.09 8.50
N ILE A 36 3.68 9.18 7.19
CA ILE A 36 3.28 10.43 6.56
C ILE A 36 1.94 10.92 7.12
N GLU A 37 0.94 10.06 7.30
CA GLU A 37 -0.34 10.48 7.90
C GLU A 37 -0.18 10.97 9.33
N ARG A 38 0.74 10.37 10.09
CA ARG A 38 1.11 10.83 11.44
C ARG A 38 1.82 12.18 11.39
N GLU A 39 2.75 12.36 10.46
CA GLU A 39 3.44 13.64 10.26
C GLU A 39 2.47 14.74 9.82
N ALA A 40 1.45 14.39 9.03
CA ALA A 40 0.40 15.29 8.58
C ALA A 40 -0.57 15.70 9.71
N GLN A 41 -0.71 14.89 10.76
CA GLN A 41 -1.73 15.06 11.80
C GLN A 41 -1.75 16.44 12.50
N PRO A 42 -0.63 17.13 12.80
CA PRO A 42 -0.67 18.47 13.37
C PRO A 42 -1.03 19.60 12.37
N PHE A 43 -0.96 19.36 11.06
CA PHE A 43 -1.12 20.41 10.04
C PHE A 43 -2.59 20.72 9.70
N SER A 44 -2.84 21.89 9.08
CA SER A 44 -4.15 22.26 8.55
C SER A 44 -4.59 21.35 7.38
N PRO A 45 -5.89 21.29 7.02
CA PRO A 45 -6.36 20.43 5.92
C PRO A 45 -5.63 20.62 4.58
N ASP A 46 -5.31 21.86 4.23
CA ASP A 46 -4.60 22.19 2.98
C ASP A 46 -3.13 21.78 3.02
N GLU A 47 -2.45 22.04 4.13
CA GLU A 47 -1.07 21.61 4.35
C GLU A 47 -0.96 20.08 4.40
N ARG A 48 -1.91 19.41 5.05
CA ARG A 48 -2.03 17.93 5.03
C ARG A 48 -2.15 17.42 3.60
N ARG A 49 -2.97 18.06 2.77
CA ARG A 49 -3.15 17.66 1.36
C ARG A 49 -1.85 17.83 0.58
N ARG A 50 -1.17 18.97 0.77
CA ARG A 50 0.13 19.25 0.12
C ARG A 50 1.20 18.24 0.54
N LEU A 51 1.34 18.00 1.85
CA LEU A 51 2.30 17.03 2.40
C LEU A 51 2.04 15.61 1.88
N ARG A 52 0.77 15.18 1.81
CA ARG A 52 0.41 13.90 1.19
C ARG A 52 0.79 13.86 -0.29
N GLN A 53 0.49 14.90 -1.05
CA GLN A 53 0.85 14.94 -2.47
C GLN A 53 2.37 14.89 -2.68
N GLU A 54 3.15 15.57 -1.86
CA GLU A 54 4.60 15.63 -2.00
C GLU A 54 5.28 14.34 -1.53
N LYS A 55 4.89 13.82 -0.37
CA LYS A 55 5.57 12.69 0.27
C LYS A 55 4.93 11.34 -0.01
N ALA A 56 3.59 11.27 -0.05
CA ALA A 56 2.89 9.99 -0.21
C ALA A 56 2.86 9.55 -1.67
N THR A 57 2.73 10.46 -2.65
CA THR A 57 2.68 10.13 -4.08
C THR A 57 3.84 9.23 -4.56
N PRO A 58 5.13 9.56 -4.31
CA PRO A 58 6.22 8.68 -4.76
C PRO A 58 6.18 7.30 -4.10
N ILE A 59 5.88 7.23 -2.79
CA ILE A 59 5.77 5.94 -2.08
C ILE A 59 4.61 5.11 -2.60
N LEU A 60 3.49 5.76 -2.89
CA LEU A 60 2.31 5.10 -3.43
C LEU A 60 2.56 4.58 -4.85
N LYS A 61 3.32 5.31 -5.67
CA LYS A 61 3.78 4.84 -6.98
C LYS A 61 4.67 3.61 -6.86
N ASP A 62 5.72 3.68 -6.04
CA ASP A 62 6.63 2.56 -5.80
C ASP A 62 5.87 1.33 -5.28
N PHE A 63 4.89 1.56 -4.40
CA PHE A 63 4.06 0.49 -3.87
C PHE A 63 3.17 -0.13 -4.94
N TYR A 64 2.58 0.66 -5.83
CA TYR A 64 1.78 0.16 -6.95
C TYR A 64 2.61 -0.66 -7.95
N ASP A 65 3.79 -0.15 -8.32
CA ASP A 65 4.72 -0.85 -9.22
C ASP A 65 5.14 -2.19 -8.60
N TRP A 66 5.49 -2.18 -7.31
CA TRP A 66 5.81 -3.40 -6.57
C TRP A 66 4.63 -4.37 -6.49
N LEU A 67 3.41 -3.90 -6.21
CA LEU A 67 2.21 -4.75 -6.15
C LEU A 67 1.94 -5.43 -7.51
N THR A 68 2.11 -4.69 -8.60
CA THR A 68 1.88 -5.17 -9.97
C THR A 68 2.90 -6.22 -10.37
N GLU A 69 4.17 -6.01 -10.02
CA GLU A 69 5.22 -7.00 -10.28
C GLU A 69 5.07 -8.23 -9.38
N ALA A 70 4.75 -8.02 -8.10
CA ALA A 70 4.48 -9.10 -7.16
C ALA A 70 3.27 -9.93 -7.60
N SER A 71 2.22 -9.33 -8.16
CA SER A 71 1.03 -10.07 -8.61
C SER A 71 1.31 -11.05 -9.75
N ARG A 72 2.33 -10.79 -10.58
CA ARG A 72 2.73 -11.68 -11.69
C ARG A 72 3.43 -12.95 -11.20
N THR A 73 4.00 -12.90 -10.00
CA THR A 73 4.90 -13.94 -9.48
C THR A 73 4.32 -14.72 -8.30
N VAL A 74 3.16 -14.32 -7.79
CA VAL A 74 2.46 -15.01 -6.70
C VAL A 74 1.20 -15.70 -7.21
N LEU A 75 0.87 -16.86 -6.62
CA LEU A 75 -0.41 -17.52 -6.89
C LEU A 75 -1.56 -16.63 -6.37
N PRO A 76 -2.57 -16.29 -7.20
CA PRO A 76 -3.65 -15.38 -6.80
C PRO A 76 -4.41 -15.82 -5.55
N LYS A 77 -4.58 -17.14 -5.37
CA LYS A 77 -5.30 -17.75 -4.23
C LYS A 77 -4.44 -17.93 -2.97
N SER A 78 -3.14 -17.63 -3.03
CA SER A 78 -2.30 -17.64 -1.84
C SER A 78 -2.68 -16.47 -0.90
N ALA A 79 -2.32 -16.57 0.38
CA ALA A 79 -2.55 -15.49 1.34
C ALA A 79 -1.91 -14.16 0.90
N ILE A 80 -0.70 -14.22 0.32
CA ILE A 80 0.00 -13.04 -0.20
C ILE A 80 -0.65 -12.52 -1.50
N GLY A 81 -1.06 -13.41 -2.41
CA GLY A 81 -1.80 -13.03 -3.62
C GLY A 81 -3.12 -12.33 -3.30
N THR A 82 -3.85 -12.82 -2.30
CA THR A 82 -5.08 -12.19 -1.80
C THR A 82 -4.80 -10.80 -1.20
N ALA A 83 -3.70 -10.64 -0.48
CA ALA A 83 -3.29 -9.34 0.07
C ALA A 83 -2.96 -8.33 -1.03
N ILE A 84 -2.19 -8.76 -2.04
CA ILE A 84 -1.77 -7.94 -3.19
C ILE A 84 -2.99 -7.52 -4.02
N THR A 85 -3.84 -8.47 -4.41
CA THR A 85 -5.07 -8.19 -5.18
C THR A 85 -5.98 -7.22 -4.43
N TYR A 86 -6.13 -7.39 -3.12
CA TYR A 86 -6.92 -6.46 -2.32
C TYR A 86 -6.31 -5.06 -2.30
N ALA A 87 -4.99 -4.94 -2.14
CA ALA A 87 -4.30 -3.65 -2.15
C ALA A 87 -4.46 -2.93 -3.50
N LEU A 88 -4.28 -3.63 -4.63
CA LEU A 88 -4.52 -3.10 -5.98
C LEU A 88 -5.98 -2.66 -6.19
N ASN A 89 -6.95 -3.42 -5.71
CA ASN A 89 -8.37 -3.04 -5.83
C ASN A 89 -8.71 -1.80 -4.98
N GLN A 90 -8.10 -1.65 -3.80
CA GLN A 90 -8.27 -0.44 -2.99
C GLN A 90 -7.61 0.77 -3.65
N TRP A 91 -6.44 0.57 -4.27
CA TRP A 91 -5.77 1.59 -5.06
C TRP A 91 -6.64 2.11 -6.20
N LEU A 92 -7.18 1.20 -7.03
CA LEU A 92 -8.11 1.57 -8.11
C LEU A 92 -9.31 2.34 -7.58
N LYS A 93 -9.89 1.94 -6.43
CA LYS A 93 -11.01 2.68 -5.83
C LYS A 93 -10.63 4.08 -5.39
N LEU A 94 -9.44 4.30 -4.86
CA LEU A 94 -8.95 5.61 -4.43
C LEU A 94 -8.63 6.52 -5.63
N CYS A 95 -8.06 5.97 -6.71
CA CYS A 95 -7.78 6.73 -7.93
C CYS A 95 -9.04 7.00 -8.77
N LEU A 96 -10.00 6.07 -8.82
CA LEU A 96 -11.23 6.21 -9.61
C LEU A 96 -12.31 7.04 -8.90
N SER A 97 -12.34 7.07 -7.56
CA SER A 97 -13.30 7.91 -6.82
C SER A 97 -12.94 9.40 -6.83
N GLY A 98 -11.68 9.74 -7.13
CA GLY A 98 -11.25 11.09 -7.43
C GLY A 98 -11.17 11.29 -8.94
N ARG A 99 -12.28 11.71 -9.59
CA ARG A 99 -12.20 12.20 -10.97
C ARG A 99 -11.14 13.31 -11.06
N ARG A 100 -10.10 13.01 -11.84
CA ARG A 100 -8.96 13.82 -12.29
C ARG A 100 -7.70 13.77 -11.43
N SER A 101 -6.66 13.29 -12.11
CA SER A 101 -5.24 13.64 -11.94
C SER A 101 -4.44 12.85 -10.91
N TYR A 102 -4.43 11.53 -11.04
CA TYR A 102 -3.17 10.79 -10.93
C TYR A 102 -2.89 10.19 -12.31
N GLN A 103 -2.52 11.04 -13.27
CA GLN A 103 -1.81 10.54 -14.45
C GLN A 103 -0.40 10.23 -13.96
N TYR A 104 -0.06 8.94 -13.96
CA TYR A 104 1.31 8.46 -13.86
C TYR A 104 1.97 8.55 -15.23
#